data_AF-A0A1Y0BJI9-F1
#
_entry.id   AF-A0A1Y0BJI9-F1
#
_cell.length_a   1.000
_cell.length_b   1.000
_cell.length_c   1.000
_cell.angle_alpha   90.00
_cell.angle_beta   90.00
_cell.angle_gamma   90.00
#
_symmetry.space_group_name_H-M   'P 1'
#
loop_
_entity.id
_entity.type
_entity.pdbx_description
1 polymer ?
#
loop_
_entity_poly.entity_id
_entity_poly.type
_entity_poly.pdbx_seq_one_letter_code
_entity_poly.pdbx_strand_id
1 'polypeptide(L)'
;MEEKIALSERFGLWLAFHAFDQDRYLGIVQHWLAQLGCRAPIEHWREEALRWALTRGSRSGRSAYQFARDYAGRLALGDSS
;
A
#
# COMPACT_ATOMS: atom_id res chain seq x y z
N MET A 1 3.77 10.05 -32.43
CA MET A 1 3.32 8.98 -33.32
C MET A 1 4.51 8.05 -33.45
N GLU A 2 4.35 6.76 -33.13
CA GLU A 2 5.39 5.74 -32.83
C GLU A 2 6.15 6.02 -31.51
N GLU A 3 6.27 5.16 -30.50
CA GLU A 3 6.26 3.69 -30.40
C GLU A 3 5.40 3.23 -29.21
N LYS A 4 4.26 2.59 -29.44
CA LYS A 4 3.64 1.64 -28.48
C LYS A 4 2.83 0.63 -29.28
N ILE A 5 3.52 -0.18 -30.06
CA ILE A 5 2.95 -1.47 -30.48
C ILE A 5 2.93 -2.30 -29.19
N ALA A 6 1.78 -2.32 -28.53
CA ALA A 6 1.61 -2.92 -27.22
C ALA A 6 1.75 -4.45 -27.32
N LEU A 7 2.48 -5.04 -26.36
CA LEU A 7 2.62 -6.49 -26.14
C LEU A 7 1.29 -7.28 -26.27
N SER A 8 0.18 -6.60 -26.03
CA SER A 8 -1.21 -7.02 -26.22
C SER A 8 -1.50 -7.64 -27.60
N GLU A 9 -0.88 -7.16 -28.68
CA GLU A 9 -1.12 -7.70 -30.03
C GLU A 9 -0.55 -9.12 -30.24
N ARG A 10 0.43 -9.54 -29.43
CA ARG A 10 1.05 -10.88 -29.57
C ARG A 10 0.38 -11.97 -28.75
N PHE A 11 -0.37 -11.59 -27.72
CA PHE A 11 -0.96 -12.55 -26.77
C PHE A 11 -2.47 -12.43 -26.62
N GLY A 12 -3.10 -11.40 -27.21
CA GLY A 12 -4.56 -11.22 -27.13
C GLY A 12 -5.10 -10.99 -25.70
N LEU A 13 -4.23 -10.68 -24.73
CA LEU A 13 -4.59 -10.49 -23.34
C LEU A 13 -4.53 -9.00 -22.98
N TRP A 14 -5.67 -8.45 -22.54
CA TRP A 14 -5.76 -7.11 -21.99
C TRP A 14 -5.79 -7.20 -20.46
N LEU A 15 -4.66 -6.87 -19.81
CA LEU A 15 -4.58 -6.78 -18.36
C LEU A 15 -5.19 -5.44 -17.91
N ALA A 16 -6.40 -5.50 -17.36
CA ALA A 16 -7.01 -4.35 -16.72
C ALA A 16 -6.26 -4.06 -15.40
N PHE A 17 -5.62 -2.90 -15.31
CA PHE A 17 -5.09 -2.40 -14.05
C PHE A 17 -6.20 -1.69 -13.30
N HIS A 18 -6.67 -2.28 -12.19
CA HIS A 18 -7.61 -1.61 -11.31
C HIS A 18 -6.87 -0.50 -10.55
N ALA A 19 -7.35 0.74 -10.68
CA ALA A 19 -6.81 1.86 -9.93
C ALA A 19 -6.93 1.56 -8.43
N PHE A 20 -5.87 1.84 -7.67
CA PHE A 20 -5.91 1.75 -6.22
C PHE A 20 -6.76 2.90 -5.68
N ASP A 21 -7.99 2.59 -5.29
CA ASP A 21 -8.75 3.50 -4.43
C ASP A 21 -8.17 3.52 -3.00
N GLN A 22 -8.62 4.51 -2.24
CA GLN A 22 -8.14 4.73 -0.88
C GLN A 22 -8.48 3.56 0.04
N ASP A 23 -9.68 2.99 -0.08
CA ASP A 23 -10.18 1.96 0.82
C ASP A 23 -9.42 0.66 0.61
N ARG A 24 -9.08 0.33 -0.64
CA ARG A 24 -8.23 -0.81 -0.97
C ARG A 24 -6.81 -0.64 -0.47
N TYR A 25 -6.27 0.57 -0.55
CA TYR A 25 -4.97 0.89 0.08
C TYR A 25 -5.01 0.67 1.60
N LEU A 26 -6.01 1.23 2.28
CA LEU A 26 -6.17 1.08 3.73
C LEU A 26 -6.41 -0.38 4.15
N GLY A 27 -7.18 -1.14 3.36
CA GLY A 27 -7.39 -2.57 3.60
C GLY A 27 -6.09 -3.39 3.51
N ILE A 28 -5.21 -3.06 2.55
CA ILE A 28 -3.91 -3.72 2.44
C ILE A 28 -2.96 -3.30 3.57
N VAL A 29 -3.00 -2.04 4.01
CA VAL A 29 -2.27 -1.60 5.20
C VAL A 29 -2.73 -2.39 6.43
N GLN A 30 -4.04 -2.48 6.66
CA GLN A 30 -4.61 -3.25 7.77
C GLN A 30 -4.19 -4.72 7.72
N HIS A 31 -4.23 -5.33 6.54
CA HIS A 31 -3.76 -6.70 6.34
C HIS A 31 -2.31 -6.88 6.78
N TRP A 32 -1.40 -6.00 6.35
CA TRP A 32 0.02 -6.10 6.72
C TRP A 32 0.28 -5.78 8.19
N LEU A 33 -0.40 -4.79 8.77
CA LEU A 33 -0.30 -4.50 10.20
C LEU A 33 -0.70 -5.73 11.03
N ALA A 34 -1.80 -6.39 10.67
CA ALA A 34 -2.23 -7.62 11.33
C ALA A 34 -1.20 -8.76 11.17
N GLN A 35 -0.62 -8.93 9.97
CA GLN A 35 0.45 -9.91 9.73
C GLN A 35 1.74 -9.61 10.52
N LEU A 36 2.03 -8.33 10.78
CA LEU A 36 3.18 -7.88 11.57
C LEU A 36 2.92 -7.87 13.08
N GLY A 37 1.74 -8.32 13.53
CA GLY A 37 1.37 -8.37 14.95
C GLY A 37 0.80 -7.05 15.51
N CYS A 38 0.65 -6.01 14.69
CA CYS A 38 0.04 -4.74 15.09
C CYS A 38 -1.48 -4.77 14.86
N ARG A 39 -2.27 -4.94 15.93
CA ARG A 39 -3.74 -4.91 15.89
C ARG A 39 -4.35 -3.59 16.38
N ALA A 40 -3.71 -2.47 16.03
CA ALA A 40 -4.21 -1.15 16.40
C ALA A 40 -5.50 -0.81 15.61
N PRO A 41 -6.48 -0.14 16.25
CA PRO A 41 -7.64 0.44 15.57
C PRO A 41 -7.23 1.33 14.38
N ILE A 42 -8.07 1.38 13.35
CA ILE A 42 -7.76 2.09 12.10
C ILE A 42 -7.52 3.59 12.33
N GLU A 43 -8.17 4.16 13.33
CA GLU A 43 -8.06 5.55 13.76
C GLU A 43 -6.63 5.92 14.16
N HIS A 44 -5.81 4.96 14.60
CA HIS A 44 -4.44 5.20 15.06
C HIS A 44 -3.41 5.32 13.94
N TRP A 45 -3.71 4.79 12.75
CA TRP A 45 -2.73 4.72 11.65
C TRP A 45 -3.26 5.22 10.31
N ARG A 46 -4.58 5.38 10.15
CA ARG A 46 -5.22 5.76 8.88
C ARG A 46 -4.65 7.04 8.30
N GLU A 47 -4.64 8.12 9.07
CA GLU A 47 -4.22 9.42 8.56
C GLU A 47 -2.74 9.41 8.15
N GLU A 48 -1.90 8.76 8.94
CA GLU A 48 -0.47 8.61 8.66
C GLU A 48 -0.23 7.77 7.40
N ALA A 49 -0.97 6.67 7.22
CA ALA A 49 -0.91 5.86 6.01
C ALA A 49 -1.29 6.66 4.77
N LEU A 50 -2.35 7.48 4.85
CA LEU A 50 -2.76 8.33 3.74
C LEU A 50 -1.72 9.40 3.43
N ARG A 51 -1.13 10.03 4.45
CA ARG A 51 0.00 10.97 4.27
C ARG A 51 1.22 10.28 3.65
N TRP A 52 1.55 9.06 4.07
CA TRP A 52 2.63 8.25 3.49
C TRP A 52 2.42 7.98 2.00
N ALA A 53 1.21 7.58 1.61
CA ALA A 53 0.90 7.31 0.21
C ALA A 53 1.01 8.56 -0.67
N LEU A 54 0.60 9.72 -0.14
CA LEU A 54 0.72 11.01 -0.80
C LEU A 54 2.18 11.43 -1.00
N THR A 55 3.01 11.35 0.04
CA THR A 55 4.44 11.75 -0.05
C THR A 55 5.24 10.87 -1.00
N ARG A 56 4.88 9.58 -1.11
CA ARG A 56 5.50 8.62 -2.03
C ARG A 56 4.87 8.63 -3.43
N GLY A 57 3.85 9.45 -3.67
CA GLY A 57 3.17 9.57 -4.97
C GLY A 57 2.41 8.32 -5.43
N SER A 58 2.14 7.34 -4.55
CA SER A 58 1.37 6.16 -4.93
C SER A 58 0.63 5.50 -3.78
N ARG A 59 -0.62 5.11 -4.08
CA ARG A 59 -1.39 4.10 -3.35
C ARG A 59 -1.16 2.78 -4.08
N SER A 60 -0.30 1.93 -3.51
CA SER A 60 0.02 0.62 -4.09
C SER A 60 0.26 -0.38 -2.97
N GLY A 61 0.17 -1.68 -3.28
CA GLY A 61 0.45 -2.73 -2.30
C GLY A 61 1.87 -2.63 -1.72
N ARG A 62 2.85 -2.22 -2.54
CA ARG A 62 4.23 -1.96 -2.10
C ARG A 62 4.29 -0.80 -1.09
N SER A 63 3.66 0.33 -1.42
CA SER A 63 3.61 1.50 -0.53
C SER A 63 2.93 1.17 0.80
N ALA A 64 1.84 0.39 0.76
CA ALA A 64 1.12 -0.06 1.94
C ALA A 64 1.98 -0.95 2.85
N TYR A 65 2.71 -1.93 2.27
CA TYR A 65 3.62 -2.79 3.04
C TYR A 65 4.78 -2.00 3.67
N GLN A 66 5.36 -1.04 2.93
CA GLN A 66 6.43 -0.18 3.45
C GLN A 66 5.96 0.63 4.66
N PHE A 67 4.79 1.26 4.56
CA PHE A 67 4.17 1.98 5.67
C PHE A 67 3.93 1.04 6.86
N ALA A 68 3.28 -0.11 6.66
CA ALA A 68 2.93 -1.03 7.74
C ALA A 68 4.16 -1.52 8.51
N ARG A 69 5.26 -1.82 7.80
CA ARG A 69 6.52 -2.26 8.40
C ARG A 69 7.21 -1.15 9.20
N ASP A 70 7.19 0.06 8.68
CA ASP A 70 7.74 1.24 9.33
C ASP A 70 6.96 1.62 10.59
N TYR A 71 5.62 1.64 10.51
CA TYR A 71 4.73 1.89 11.63
C TYR A 71 4.86 0.82 12.73
N ALA A 72 4.82 -0.47 12.36
CA ALA A 72 4.98 -1.57 13.30
C ALA A 72 6.36 -1.56 13.99
N GLY A 73 7.42 -1.26 13.24
CA GLY A 73 8.77 -1.14 13.78
C GLY A 73 8.89 -0.01 14.81
N ARG A 74 8.28 1.16 14.55
CA ARG A 74 8.25 2.27 15.50
C ARG A 74 7.56 1.90 16.82
N LEU A 75 6.42 1.22 16.75
CA LEU A 75 5.69 0.80 17.95
C LEU A 75 6.50 -0.19 18.79
N ALA A 76 7.10 -1.20 18.15
CA ALA A 76 7.91 -2.19 18.85
C ALA A 76 9.13 -1.58 19.57
N LEU A 77 9.75 -0.55 18.98
CA LEU A 77 10.85 0.19 19.60
C LEU A 77 10.37 1.14 20.70
N GLY A 78 9.17 1.71 20.57
CA GLY A 78 8.56 2.60 21.58
C GLY A 78 8.03 1.87 22.83
N ASP A 79 7.55 0.64 22.67
CA ASP A 79 7.09 -0.23 23.78
C ASP A 79 8.24 -0.88 24.57
N SER A 80 9.50 -0.65 24.17
CA SER A 80 10.69 -1.19 24.85
C SER A 80 11.21 -0.29 26.00
N SER A 81 10.37 0.60 26.54
CA SER A 81 10.67 1.48 27.69
C SER A 81 9.78 1.18 28.89
#